data_AF-A0A7D9HJ86-F1
#
_entry.id   AF-A0A7D9HJ86-F1
#
_cell.length_a   1.000
_cell.length_b   1.000
_cell.length_c   1.000
_cell.angle_alpha   90.00
_cell.angle_beta   90.00
_cell.angle_gamma   90.00
#
_symmetry.space_group_name_H-M   'P 1'
#
loop_
_entity.id
_entity.type
_entity.pdbx_description
1 polymer ?
#
loop_
_entity_poly.entity_id
_entity_poly.type
_entity_poly.pdbx_seq_one_letter_code
_entity_poly.pdbx_strand_id
1 'polypeptide(L)'
;MHPAKDSQLTTALYYKDTAGKMDAADPTLANDQNPSLGLRKWYIFSKLSNIIEMTGPLFSDIFMSERRLLSYVDLKVVLNRSSNAFCLMASENDSDFRVHLTDAYLKVRKVKVNPSIAVAHETALKNGPAIYPIRRVECKSFTVPGGNPSLRKDNLFNGLVPRALVFGLVDGDAFNGNPKKNLFNFKHFSVSSIGITVNGEEMPFKPMKLAFGNAPQYVEAYATMFSGTGKMYHNTGNDITRSEFASGYAIYAFDLTPDMCGAHIPHANRTFVHLISP
;
A
#
# COMPACT_ATOMS: atom_id res chain seq x y z
N MET A 1 5.16 -6.44 18.69
CA MET A 1 4.18 -7.46 18.26
C MET A 1 3.21 -6.81 17.29
N HIS A 2 2.93 -7.40 16.14
CA HIS A 2 2.08 -6.82 15.09
C HIS A 2 0.74 -7.56 15.05
N PRO A 3 -0.13 -7.37 16.06
CA PRO A 3 -1.24 -8.28 16.32
C PRO A 3 -2.16 -8.45 15.11
N ALA A 4 -2.43 -7.40 14.34
CA ALA A 4 -3.30 -7.50 13.17
C ALA A 4 -2.73 -8.37 12.03
N LYS A 5 -1.40 -8.27 11.79
CA LYS A 5 -0.71 -8.99 10.71
C LYS A 5 -0.54 -10.48 11.01
N ASP A 6 -0.41 -10.80 12.29
CA ASP A 6 -0.31 -12.17 12.78
C ASP A 6 -1.68 -12.82 13.06
N SER A 7 -2.78 -12.03 13.04
CA SER A 7 -4.15 -12.52 13.31
C SER A 7 -5.13 -12.19 12.19
N GLN A 8 -5.95 -11.14 12.32
CA GLN A 8 -7.10 -10.90 11.44
C GLN A 8 -6.74 -10.70 9.96
N LEU A 9 -5.56 -10.21 9.61
CA LEU A 9 -5.19 -10.06 8.19
C LEU A 9 -4.95 -11.42 7.50
N THR A 10 -4.76 -12.49 8.27
CA THR A 10 -4.68 -13.85 7.72
C THR A 10 -6.00 -14.32 7.10
N THR A 11 -7.15 -13.70 7.44
CA THR A 11 -8.42 -13.98 6.77
C THR A 11 -8.42 -13.59 5.29
N ALA A 12 -7.53 -12.67 4.91
CA ALA A 12 -7.27 -12.27 3.53
C ALA A 12 -5.90 -12.80 3.03
N LEU A 13 -5.40 -13.89 3.63
CA LEU A 13 -4.11 -14.52 3.33
C LEU A 13 -2.89 -13.61 3.44
N TYR A 14 -2.92 -12.54 4.26
CA TYR A 14 -1.69 -11.81 4.50
C TYR A 14 -0.71 -12.66 5.32
N TYR A 15 0.45 -12.96 4.72
CA TYR A 15 1.62 -13.53 5.38
C TYR A 15 2.86 -12.80 4.85
N LYS A 16 3.68 -12.29 5.75
CA LYS A 16 4.87 -11.52 5.39
C LYS A 16 5.92 -12.43 4.72
N ASP A 17 6.40 -12.02 3.54
CA ASP A 17 7.50 -12.70 2.87
C ASP A 17 8.84 -12.45 3.58
N THR A 18 9.75 -13.41 3.45
CA THR A 18 11.10 -13.30 4.03
C THR A 18 11.89 -12.28 3.22
N ALA A 19 12.35 -11.20 3.88
CA ALA A 19 13.16 -10.19 3.23
C ALA A 19 14.45 -10.80 2.64
N GLY A 20 14.81 -10.36 1.43
CA GLY A 20 15.95 -10.87 0.66
C GLY A 20 15.70 -12.22 -0.02
N LYS A 21 14.52 -12.84 0.19
CA LYS A 21 14.17 -14.17 -0.35
C LYS A 21 12.82 -14.19 -1.06
N MET A 22 12.24 -13.03 -1.36
CA MET A 22 10.90 -12.95 -1.97
C MET A 22 10.82 -13.60 -3.36
N ASP A 23 11.92 -13.63 -4.11
CA ASP A 23 12.02 -14.29 -5.42
C ASP A 23 12.35 -15.80 -5.29
N ALA A 24 12.42 -16.36 -4.09
CA ALA A 24 12.56 -17.80 -3.88
C ALA A 24 11.23 -18.50 -4.17
N ALA A 25 10.99 -18.79 -5.46
CA ALA A 25 9.71 -19.25 -6.00
C ALA A 25 9.36 -20.71 -5.69
N ASP A 26 10.26 -21.49 -5.08
CA ASP A 26 9.98 -22.86 -4.65
C ASP A 26 9.59 -22.90 -3.16
N PRO A 27 8.30 -23.10 -2.83
CA PRO A 27 7.83 -23.16 -1.45
C PRO A 27 8.11 -24.50 -0.74
N THR A 28 8.62 -25.51 -1.45
CA THR A 28 8.82 -26.88 -0.92
C THR A 28 10.20 -27.08 -0.32
N LEU A 29 11.15 -26.19 -0.63
CA LEU A 29 12.51 -26.25 -0.11
C LEU A 29 12.54 -26.20 1.43
N ALA A 30 13.51 -26.91 2.00
CA ALA A 30 13.72 -26.93 3.44
C ALA A 30 14.18 -25.55 3.97
N ASN A 31 13.94 -25.26 5.26
CA ASN A 31 14.17 -23.92 5.83
C ASN A 31 15.63 -23.44 5.75
N ASP A 32 16.57 -24.38 5.80
CA ASP A 32 18.01 -24.18 5.62
C ASP A 32 18.38 -23.71 4.21
N GLN A 33 17.50 -23.93 3.23
CA GLN A 33 17.64 -23.42 1.86
C GLN A 33 17.03 -22.00 1.69
N ASN A 34 16.64 -21.34 2.78
CA ASN A 34 16.11 -19.98 2.83
C ASN A 34 14.87 -19.69 1.93
N PRO A 35 13.77 -20.46 2.06
CA PRO A 35 12.55 -20.21 1.30
C PRO A 35 11.83 -18.93 1.76
N SER A 36 10.97 -18.35 0.90
CA SER A 36 10.08 -17.27 1.35
C SER A 36 8.97 -17.83 2.25
N LEU A 37 8.88 -17.34 3.49
CA LEU A 37 7.91 -17.84 4.47
C LEU A 37 6.46 -17.49 4.09
N GLY A 38 6.23 -16.31 3.51
CA GLY A 38 4.91 -15.88 3.01
C GLY A 38 4.40 -16.83 1.92
N LEU A 39 5.20 -17.00 0.86
CA LEU A 39 4.91 -17.97 -0.21
C LEU A 39 4.67 -19.38 0.31
N ARG A 40 5.46 -19.85 1.28
CA ARG A 40 5.27 -21.18 1.88
C ARG A 40 3.93 -21.29 2.60
N LYS A 41 3.48 -20.24 3.30
CA LYS A 41 2.14 -20.22 3.92
C LYS A 41 1.06 -20.31 2.86
N TRP A 42 1.16 -19.53 1.78
CA TRP A 42 0.21 -19.61 0.66
C TRP A 42 0.16 -20.99 0.03
N TYR A 43 1.33 -21.60 -0.22
CA TYR A 43 1.44 -22.97 -0.74
C TYR A 43 0.76 -24.00 0.17
N ILE A 44 0.89 -23.89 1.49
CA ILE A 44 0.23 -24.82 2.43
C ILE A 44 -1.29 -24.78 2.27
N PHE A 45 -1.87 -23.60 2.01
CA PHE A 45 -3.31 -23.46 1.77
C PHE A 45 -3.73 -23.92 0.37
N SER A 46 -2.89 -23.74 -0.65
CA SER A 46 -3.23 -24.01 -2.05
C SER A 46 -2.81 -25.39 -2.57
N LYS A 47 -1.91 -26.11 -1.90
CA LYS A 47 -1.37 -27.40 -2.37
C LYS A 47 -2.49 -28.39 -2.69
N LEU A 48 -2.24 -29.25 -3.68
CA LEU A 48 -3.21 -30.22 -4.19
C LEU A 48 -4.49 -29.58 -4.77
N SER A 49 -4.40 -28.33 -5.23
CA SER A 49 -5.53 -27.56 -5.78
C SER A 49 -6.68 -27.37 -4.80
N ASN A 50 -6.37 -27.27 -3.50
CA ASN A 50 -7.36 -27.01 -2.48
C ASN A 50 -8.06 -25.67 -2.69
N ILE A 51 -9.36 -25.64 -2.38
CA ILE A 51 -10.14 -24.42 -2.36
C ILE A 51 -9.72 -23.59 -1.14
N ILE A 52 -9.45 -22.31 -1.39
CA ILE A 52 -9.08 -21.34 -0.36
C ILE A 52 -10.27 -20.42 -0.12
N GLU A 53 -10.66 -20.28 1.14
CA GLU A 53 -11.63 -19.26 1.56
C GLU A 53 -10.89 -17.99 2.01
N MET A 54 -11.36 -16.83 1.53
CA MET A 54 -10.82 -15.53 1.92
C MET A 54 -11.97 -14.57 2.25
N THR A 55 -11.74 -13.71 3.23
CA THR A 55 -12.66 -12.62 3.58
C THR A 55 -11.87 -11.39 4.00
N GLY A 56 -12.32 -10.23 3.52
CA GLY A 56 -11.67 -8.95 3.78
C GLY A 56 -12.52 -7.78 3.28
N PRO A 57 -12.17 -6.55 3.67
CA PRO A 57 -12.85 -5.37 3.16
C PRO A 57 -12.53 -5.16 1.68
N LEU A 58 -13.46 -4.58 0.94
CA LEU A 58 -13.18 -4.06 -0.39
C LEU A 58 -12.44 -2.72 -0.26
N PHE A 59 -11.15 -2.70 -0.59
CA PHE A 59 -10.33 -1.50 -0.53
C PHE A 59 -10.65 -0.56 -1.70
N SER A 60 -11.68 0.28 -1.52
CA SER A 60 -12.06 1.35 -2.45
C SER A 60 -12.25 2.64 -1.68
N ASP A 61 -11.84 3.76 -2.27
CA ASP A 61 -11.82 5.08 -1.63
C ASP A 61 -13.18 5.47 -1.02
N ILE A 62 -14.28 5.13 -1.68
CA ILE A 62 -15.65 5.41 -1.18
C ILE A 62 -15.99 4.61 0.07
N PHE A 63 -15.51 3.37 0.19
CA PHE A 63 -15.77 2.49 1.34
C PHE A 63 -14.86 2.79 2.53
N MET A 64 -13.83 3.63 2.32
CA MET A 64 -12.96 4.14 3.38
C MET A 64 -13.43 5.49 3.95
N SER A 65 -14.56 6.02 3.46
CA SER A 65 -15.19 7.20 4.05
C SER A 65 -15.88 6.87 5.37
N GLU A 66 -15.77 7.75 6.36
CA GLU A 66 -16.49 7.61 7.64
C GLU A 66 -18.00 7.83 7.51
N ARG A 67 -18.46 8.34 6.36
CA ARG A 67 -19.88 8.61 6.08
C ARG A 67 -20.55 7.39 5.44
N ARG A 68 -21.72 7.03 5.97
CA ARG A 68 -22.57 5.96 5.40
C ARG A 68 -23.28 6.46 4.15
N LEU A 69 -23.41 5.58 3.15
CA LEU A 69 -24.22 5.86 1.97
C LEU A 69 -25.69 6.07 2.38
N LEU A 70 -26.35 7.05 1.76
CA LEU A 70 -27.76 7.32 1.98
C LEU A 70 -28.63 6.16 1.49
N SER A 71 -29.84 6.07 2.07
CA SER A 71 -30.89 5.20 1.53
C SER A 71 -31.27 5.62 0.12
N TYR A 72 -31.74 4.67 -0.69
CA TYR A 72 -32.20 4.89 -2.07
C TYR A 72 -31.12 5.41 -3.03
N VAL A 73 -29.84 5.12 -2.74
CA VAL A 73 -28.72 5.31 -3.68
C VAL A 73 -28.35 3.98 -4.29
N ASP A 74 -28.35 3.89 -5.61
CA ASP A 74 -27.89 2.72 -6.34
C ASP A 74 -26.36 2.65 -6.32
N LEU A 75 -25.84 1.50 -5.87
CA LEU A 75 -24.41 1.21 -5.85
C LEU A 75 -24.11 0.08 -6.83
N LYS A 76 -23.30 0.37 -7.86
CA LYS A 76 -22.76 -0.63 -8.77
C LYS A 76 -21.28 -0.87 -8.44
N VAL A 77 -20.95 -2.10 -8.06
CA VAL A 77 -19.56 -2.53 -7.84
C VAL A 77 -19.16 -3.45 -8.98
N VAL A 78 -18.07 -3.11 -9.67
CA VAL A 78 -17.48 -3.92 -10.74
C VAL A 78 -16.10 -4.36 -10.30
N LEU A 79 -15.87 -5.66 -10.21
CA LEU A 79 -14.58 -6.25 -9.85
C LEU A 79 -13.99 -6.91 -11.09
N ASN A 80 -12.82 -6.44 -11.51
CA ASN A 80 -12.06 -7.04 -12.60
C ASN A 80 -10.97 -7.92 -11.99
N ARG A 81 -10.95 -9.20 -12.36
CA ARG A 81 -9.95 -10.14 -11.87
C ARG A 81 -8.59 -9.87 -12.53
N SER A 82 -7.54 -9.85 -11.72
CA SER A 82 -6.15 -9.82 -12.21
C SER A 82 -5.80 -11.10 -12.98
N SER A 83 -4.77 -11.05 -13.82
CA SER A 83 -4.29 -12.21 -14.58
C SER A 83 -3.73 -13.30 -13.65
N ASN A 84 -3.72 -14.56 -14.10
CA ASN A 84 -3.12 -15.66 -13.32
C ASN A 84 -1.63 -15.40 -13.03
N ALA A 85 -0.90 -14.85 -14.02
CA ALA A 85 0.50 -14.48 -13.90
C ALA A 85 0.77 -13.44 -12.81
N PHE A 86 -0.18 -12.54 -12.54
CA PHE A 86 -0.08 -11.58 -11.44
C PHE A 86 -0.37 -12.24 -10.09
N CYS A 87 -1.33 -13.18 -10.04
CA CYS A 87 -1.82 -13.76 -8.80
C CYS A 87 -0.96 -14.94 -8.28
N LEU A 88 -0.14 -15.55 -9.12
CA LEU A 88 0.55 -16.81 -8.83
C LEU A 88 2.07 -16.68 -8.98
N MET A 89 2.78 -17.38 -8.10
CA MET A 89 4.21 -17.65 -8.24
C MET A 89 4.44 -19.16 -8.35
N ALA A 90 5.42 -19.56 -9.16
CA ALA A 90 5.79 -20.96 -9.37
C ALA A 90 7.29 -21.09 -9.65
N SER A 91 7.90 -22.18 -9.16
CA SER A 91 9.29 -22.54 -9.44
C SER A 91 9.50 -23.15 -10.82
N GLU A 92 8.45 -23.71 -11.42
CA GLU A 92 8.48 -24.30 -12.75
C GLU A 92 8.17 -23.25 -13.83
N ASN A 93 8.89 -23.33 -14.94
CA ASN A 93 8.49 -22.58 -16.14
C ASN A 93 7.31 -23.34 -16.78
N ASP A 94 6.30 -22.62 -17.27
CA ASP A 94 5.21 -23.19 -18.09
C ASP A 94 4.20 -24.07 -17.34
N SER A 95 4.11 -23.92 -16.02
CA SER A 95 3.03 -24.54 -15.25
C SER A 95 1.68 -23.88 -15.58
N ASP A 96 0.72 -24.63 -16.12
CA ASP A 96 -0.64 -24.16 -16.43
C ASP A 96 -1.50 -23.97 -15.17
N PHE A 97 -0.90 -23.41 -14.11
CA PHE A 97 -1.62 -23.09 -12.88
C PHE A 97 -2.58 -21.93 -13.12
N ARG A 98 -3.81 -22.11 -12.66
CA ARG A 98 -4.89 -21.14 -12.86
C ARG A 98 -5.61 -20.87 -11.55
N VAL A 99 -5.97 -19.61 -11.35
CA VAL A 99 -6.88 -19.22 -10.28
C VAL A 99 -8.30 -19.30 -10.82
N HIS A 100 -9.11 -20.17 -10.20
CA HIS A 100 -10.53 -20.32 -10.49
C HIS A 100 -11.35 -19.77 -9.32
N LEU A 101 -12.22 -18.80 -9.60
CA LEU A 101 -13.19 -18.30 -8.61
C LEU A 101 -14.36 -19.28 -8.53
N THR A 102 -14.54 -19.92 -7.39
CA THR A 102 -15.63 -20.88 -7.15
C THR A 102 -16.91 -20.17 -6.72
N ASP A 103 -16.82 -19.28 -5.73
CA ASP A 103 -17.91 -18.44 -5.24
C ASP A 103 -17.38 -17.06 -4.83
N ALA A 104 -18.20 -16.03 -4.97
CA ALA A 104 -17.90 -14.67 -4.56
C ALA A 104 -19.18 -13.93 -4.17
N TYR A 105 -19.23 -13.42 -2.95
CA TYR A 105 -20.36 -12.63 -2.46
C TYR A 105 -19.88 -11.37 -1.72
N LEU A 106 -20.69 -10.31 -1.77
CA LEU A 106 -20.44 -9.05 -1.07
C LEU A 106 -21.39 -8.93 0.14
N LYS A 107 -20.82 -8.87 1.35
CA LYS A 107 -21.57 -8.61 2.58
C LYS A 107 -21.68 -7.10 2.82
N VAL A 108 -22.89 -6.54 2.70
CA VAL A 108 -23.16 -5.11 2.94
C VAL A 108 -23.96 -4.93 4.23
N ARG A 109 -23.47 -4.08 5.14
CA ARG A 109 -24.17 -3.75 6.38
C ARG A 109 -25.09 -2.54 6.17
N LYS A 110 -26.40 -2.74 6.31
CA LYS A 110 -27.40 -1.66 6.31
C LYS A 110 -27.70 -1.21 7.74
N VAL A 111 -27.78 0.09 7.97
CA VAL A 111 -28.16 0.67 9.27
C VAL A 111 -29.64 1.04 9.24
N LYS A 112 -30.41 0.55 10.22
CA LYS A 112 -31.79 0.98 10.44
C LYS A 112 -31.80 2.23 11.30
N VAL A 113 -32.26 3.34 10.75
CA VAL A 113 -32.39 4.63 11.46
C VAL A 113 -33.80 4.78 12.06
N ASN A 114 -33.92 5.57 13.12
CA ASN A 114 -35.23 5.95 13.66
C ASN A 114 -36.01 6.76 12.60
N PRO A 115 -37.33 6.56 12.43
CA PRO A 115 -38.16 7.32 11.49
C PRO A 115 -37.98 8.84 11.58
N SER A 116 -37.82 9.42 12.77
CA SER A 116 -37.63 10.88 12.92
C SER A 116 -36.34 11.37 12.26
N ILE A 117 -35.27 10.57 12.31
CA ILE A 117 -33.98 10.87 11.66
C ILE A 117 -34.09 10.72 10.14
N ALA A 118 -34.86 9.75 9.66
CA ALA A 118 -35.10 9.58 8.22
C ALA A 118 -35.80 10.82 7.63
N VAL A 119 -36.86 11.30 8.28
CA VAL A 119 -37.58 12.53 7.87
C VAL A 119 -36.67 13.77 7.95
N ALA A 120 -35.82 13.86 8.98
CA ALA A 120 -34.84 14.94 9.09
C ALA A 120 -33.81 14.92 7.95
N HIS A 121 -33.30 13.75 7.56
CA HIS A 121 -32.43 13.61 6.39
C HIS A 121 -33.15 14.02 5.10
N GLU A 122 -34.38 13.57 4.87
CA GLU A 122 -35.18 13.96 3.70
C GLU A 122 -35.38 15.48 3.62
N THR A 123 -35.63 16.13 4.76
CA THR A 123 -35.79 17.58 4.82
C THR A 123 -34.47 18.31 4.56
N ALA A 124 -33.36 17.83 5.13
CA ALA A 124 -32.04 18.42 4.90
C ALA A 124 -31.60 18.29 3.43
N LEU A 125 -31.92 17.17 2.78
CA LEU A 125 -31.58 16.92 1.38
C LEU A 125 -32.34 17.82 0.38
N LYS A 126 -33.46 18.44 0.80
CA LYS A 126 -34.13 19.49 0.01
C LYS A 126 -33.32 20.79 -0.03
N ASN A 127 -32.49 21.04 0.98
CA ASN A 127 -31.73 22.27 1.13
C ASN A 127 -30.29 22.17 0.60
N GLY A 128 -29.78 20.96 0.40
CA GLY A 128 -28.43 20.76 -0.14
C GLY A 128 -28.04 19.30 -0.30
N PRO A 129 -26.98 19.02 -1.09
CA PRO A 129 -26.54 17.67 -1.34
C PRO A 129 -25.83 17.05 -0.14
N ALA A 130 -25.89 15.72 -0.03
CA ALA A 130 -25.00 15.00 0.86
C ALA A 130 -23.57 15.00 0.29
N ILE A 131 -22.63 15.53 1.08
CA ILE A 131 -21.21 15.58 0.72
C ILE A 131 -20.51 14.34 1.28
N TYR A 132 -19.66 13.70 0.48
CA TYR A 132 -18.84 12.56 0.91
C TYR A 132 -17.37 12.91 0.73
N PRO A 133 -16.64 13.26 1.81
CA PRO A 133 -15.20 13.44 1.75
C PRO A 133 -14.55 12.08 1.46
N ILE A 134 -13.77 12.04 0.37
CA ILE A 134 -13.08 10.84 -0.10
C ILE A 134 -11.61 11.20 -0.30
N ARG A 135 -10.72 10.36 0.21
CA ARG A 135 -9.30 10.43 -0.11
C ARG A 135 -9.04 9.53 -1.31
N ARG A 136 -8.68 10.15 -2.45
CA ARG A 136 -8.36 9.42 -3.67
C ARG A 136 -6.93 8.91 -3.66
N VAL A 137 -6.74 7.71 -4.19
CA VAL A 137 -5.42 7.13 -4.47
C VAL A 137 -5.28 6.96 -5.98
N GLU A 138 -4.24 7.57 -6.56
CA GLU A 138 -3.91 7.44 -7.98
C GLU A 138 -2.56 6.71 -8.10
N CYS A 139 -2.54 5.61 -8.85
CA CYS A 139 -1.33 4.82 -9.09
C CYS A 139 -0.84 5.04 -10.52
N LYS A 140 0.47 5.29 -10.67
CA LYS A 140 1.16 5.41 -11.95
C LYS A 140 2.38 4.53 -11.95
N SER A 141 2.62 3.83 -13.06
CA SER A 141 3.84 3.08 -13.30
C SER A 141 4.70 3.79 -14.34
N PHE A 142 6.01 3.75 -14.14
CA PHE A 142 6.99 4.27 -15.07
C PHE A 142 8.10 3.25 -15.25
N THR A 143 8.57 3.09 -16.47
CA THR A 143 9.72 2.23 -16.77
C THR A 143 11.01 3.05 -16.69
N VAL A 144 12.01 2.53 -15.98
CA VAL A 144 13.38 3.05 -16.00
C VAL A 144 14.20 2.20 -16.99
N PRO A 145 14.64 2.74 -18.13
CA PRO A 145 15.35 1.96 -19.15
C PRO A 145 16.71 1.46 -18.65
N GLY A 146 17.05 0.20 -18.97
CA GLY A 146 18.38 -0.35 -18.74
C GLY A 146 19.43 0.44 -19.54
N GLY A 147 20.36 1.08 -18.83
CA GLY A 147 21.38 1.96 -19.43
C GLY A 147 21.23 3.44 -19.06
N ASN A 148 20.06 3.87 -18.61
CA ASN A 148 19.88 5.19 -18.00
C ASN A 148 19.31 5.04 -16.59
N PRO A 149 20.17 5.04 -15.55
CA PRO A 149 19.76 4.84 -14.16
C PRO A 149 19.11 6.09 -13.54
N SER A 150 18.47 6.94 -14.35
CA SER A 150 17.79 8.14 -13.90
C SER A 150 16.37 8.22 -14.46
N LEU A 151 15.45 8.65 -13.61
CA LEU A 151 14.06 8.92 -13.98
C LEU A 151 13.70 10.31 -13.46
N ARG A 152 13.42 11.22 -14.38
CA ARG A 152 12.83 12.53 -14.06
C ARG A 152 11.46 12.60 -14.73
N LYS A 153 10.44 12.89 -13.92
CA LYS A 153 9.05 13.02 -14.39
C LYS A 153 8.46 14.29 -13.80
N ASP A 154 8.20 15.24 -14.68
CA ASP A 154 7.46 16.46 -14.35
C ASP A 154 5.96 16.20 -14.47
N ASN A 155 5.13 17.00 -13.80
CA ASN A 155 3.66 16.90 -13.85
C ASN A 155 3.14 15.48 -13.54
N LEU A 156 3.69 14.86 -12.48
CA LEU A 156 3.27 13.52 -12.03
C LEU A 156 1.76 13.42 -11.76
N PHE A 157 1.12 14.52 -11.37
CA PHE A 157 -0.33 14.60 -11.15
C PHE A 157 -0.87 15.85 -11.84
N ASN A 158 -2.02 15.71 -12.51
CA ASN A 158 -2.65 16.81 -13.23
C ASN A 158 -3.56 17.60 -12.28
N GLY A 159 -3.17 18.83 -11.96
CA GLY A 159 -3.98 19.80 -11.21
C GLY A 159 -3.81 19.74 -9.70
N LEU A 160 -4.19 18.64 -9.04
CA LEU A 160 -4.14 18.52 -7.58
C LEU A 160 -2.85 17.87 -7.12
N VAL A 161 -2.12 18.55 -6.23
CA VAL A 161 -0.96 17.96 -5.54
C VAL A 161 -1.47 16.96 -4.50
N PRO A 162 -1.04 15.69 -4.53
CA PRO A 162 -1.45 14.72 -3.52
C PRO A 162 -0.84 15.08 -2.16
N ARG A 163 -1.54 14.74 -1.08
CA ARG A 163 -1.01 14.92 0.29
C ARG A 163 0.22 14.06 0.58
N ALA A 164 0.35 12.91 -0.08
CA ALA A 164 1.48 12.01 0.10
C ALA A 164 1.86 11.37 -1.24
N LEU A 165 3.15 11.25 -1.49
CA LEU A 165 3.72 10.52 -2.62
C LEU A 165 4.39 9.25 -2.11
N VAL A 166 3.88 8.10 -2.53
CA VAL A 166 4.47 6.79 -2.20
C VAL A 166 4.90 6.10 -3.47
N PHE A 167 6.14 5.62 -3.52
CA PHE A 167 6.63 4.84 -4.64
C PHE A 167 7.60 3.75 -4.19
N GLY A 168 7.76 2.74 -5.04
CA GLY A 168 8.73 1.67 -4.90
C GLY A 168 9.20 1.26 -6.28
N LEU A 169 10.34 0.57 -6.34
CA LEU A 169 10.88 0.05 -7.58
C LEU A 169 10.78 -1.47 -7.57
N VAL A 170 10.36 -2.04 -8.70
CA VAL A 170 10.19 -3.48 -8.88
C VAL A 170 10.91 -3.90 -10.15
N ASP A 171 11.25 -5.19 -10.24
CA ASP A 171 11.83 -5.77 -11.44
C ASP A 171 10.82 -5.71 -12.60
N GLY A 172 11.27 -5.32 -13.79
CA GLY A 172 10.39 -5.20 -14.97
C GLY A 172 9.74 -6.53 -15.37
N ASP A 173 10.46 -7.64 -15.22
CA ASP A 173 9.89 -8.97 -15.52
C ASP A 173 8.84 -9.36 -14.48
N ALA A 174 9.06 -8.99 -13.20
CA ALA A 174 8.07 -9.20 -12.15
C ALA A 174 6.79 -8.40 -12.44
N PHE A 175 6.95 -7.12 -12.84
CA PHE A 175 5.85 -6.26 -13.27
C PHE A 175 5.07 -6.83 -14.45
N ASN A 176 5.76 -7.50 -15.37
CA ASN A 176 5.15 -8.15 -16.54
C ASN A 176 4.65 -9.59 -16.26
N GLY A 177 4.65 -10.04 -15.00
CA GLY A 177 4.04 -11.32 -14.60
C GLY A 177 4.93 -12.55 -14.74
N ASN A 178 6.25 -12.41 -14.57
CA ASN A 178 7.14 -13.58 -14.49
C ASN A 178 6.80 -14.42 -13.23
N PRO A 179 6.40 -15.69 -13.36
CA PRO A 179 5.94 -16.51 -12.23
C PRO A 179 7.05 -16.82 -11.21
N LYS A 180 8.32 -16.63 -11.56
CA LYS A 180 9.47 -16.86 -10.66
C LYS A 180 9.84 -15.64 -9.82
N LYS A 181 9.26 -14.47 -10.10
CA LYS A 181 9.59 -13.23 -9.41
C LYS A 181 8.38 -12.71 -8.65
N ASN A 182 8.64 -12.12 -7.49
CA ASN A 182 7.57 -11.53 -6.69
C ASN A 182 7.38 -10.07 -7.08
N LEU A 183 6.16 -9.71 -7.48
CA LEU A 183 5.82 -8.32 -7.85
C LEU A 183 5.94 -7.34 -6.66
N PHE A 184 5.75 -7.84 -5.45
CA PHE A 184 5.83 -7.05 -4.21
C PHE A 184 7.25 -7.01 -3.63
N ASN A 185 8.24 -7.51 -4.37
CA ASN A 185 9.66 -7.36 -4.03
C ASN A 185 10.17 -5.96 -4.43
N PHE A 186 9.96 -4.99 -3.54
CA PHE A 186 10.38 -3.60 -3.72
C PHE A 186 11.89 -3.47 -3.49
N LYS A 187 12.65 -3.61 -4.58
CA LYS A 187 14.12 -3.56 -4.57
C LYS A 187 14.58 -2.10 -4.52
N HIS A 188 15.68 -1.84 -3.82
CA HIS A 188 16.25 -0.50 -3.76
C HIS A 188 17.07 -0.13 -5.01
N PHE A 189 17.46 -1.11 -5.84
CA PHE A 189 18.27 -0.94 -7.07
C PHE A 189 19.47 0.01 -6.94
N SER A 190 20.06 0.06 -5.75
CA SER A 190 21.14 0.98 -5.39
C SER A 190 20.87 2.45 -5.75
N VAL A 191 19.61 2.90 -5.62
CA VAL A 191 19.24 4.31 -5.78
C VAL A 191 20.17 5.17 -4.92
N SER A 192 20.78 6.16 -5.54
CA SER A 192 21.79 7.03 -4.92
C SER A 192 21.23 8.39 -4.49
N SER A 193 20.15 8.85 -5.11
CA SER A 193 19.53 10.14 -4.81
C SER A 193 18.04 10.13 -5.14
N ILE A 194 17.23 10.76 -4.31
CA ILE A 194 15.81 11.02 -4.53
C ILE A 194 15.55 12.51 -4.30
N GLY A 195 14.98 13.20 -5.29
CA GLY A 195 14.54 14.58 -5.17
C GLY A 195 13.09 14.70 -5.63
N ILE A 196 12.29 15.45 -4.87
CA ILE A 196 10.90 15.77 -5.22
C ILE A 196 10.78 17.29 -5.27
N THR A 197 10.05 17.80 -6.25
CA THR A 197 9.77 19.23 -6.37
C THR A 197 8.26 19.42 -6.40
N VAL A 198 7.75 20.29 -5.53
CA VAL A 198 6.34 20.67 -5.46
C VAL A 198 6.26 22.17 -5.66
N ASN A 199 5.53 22.63 -6.68
CA ASN A 199 5.36 24.06 -7.01
C ASN A 199 6.68 24.84 -7.16
N GLY A 200 7.75 24.19 -7.64
CA GLY A 200 9.08 24.78 -7.80
C GLY A 200 9.97 24.73 -6.55
N GLU A 201 9.45 24.27 -5.42
CA GLU A 201 10.22 24.09 -4.18
C GLU A 201 10.65 22.63 -4.01
N GLU A 202 11.90 22.39 -3.62
CA GLU A 202 12.41 21.05 -3.33
C GLU A 202 11.89 20.54 -1.98
N MET A 203 11.41 19.29 -1.96
CA MET A 203 10.93 18.58 -0.78
C MET A 203 11.63 17.22 -0.64
N PRO A 204 12.39 16.99 0.47
CA PRO A 204 12.88 17.99 1.41
C PRO A 204 13.83 19.00 0.73
N PHE A 205 14.19 20.10 1.40
CA PHE A 205 15.04 21.20 0.89
C PHE A 205 16.38 20.79 0.23
N LYS A 206 16.78 19.52 0.38
CA LYS A 206 17.89 18.90 -0.33
C LYS A 206 17.47 17.51 -0.80
N PRO A 207 17.90 17.06 -1.99
CA PRO A 207 17.70 15.67 -2.41
C PRO A 207 18.29 14.71 -1.37
N MET A 208 17.52 13.68 -1.04
CA MET A 208 17.93 12.62 -0.14
C MET A 208 19.00 11.78 -0.80
N LYS A 209 20.19 11.71 -0.20
CA LYS A 209 21.30 10.88 -0.68
C LYS A 209 21.26 9.53 -0.01
N LEU A 210 21.43 8.48 -0.81
CA LEU A 210 21.26 7.10 -0.37
C LEU A 210 22.48 6.24 -0.73
N ALA A 211 22.81 5.31 0.16
CA ALA A 211 23.80 4.27 -0.08
C ALA A 211 23.36 2.95 0.55
N PHE A 212 23.48 1.85 -0.19
CA PHE A 212 23.04 0.51 0.24
C PHE A 212 24.19 -0.51 0.35
N GLY A 213 25.45 -0.07 0.14
CA GLY A 213 26.64 -0.92 0.26
C GLY A 213 27.12 -1.12 1.70
N ASN A 214 28.42 -1.39 1.88
CA ASN A 214 29.04 -1.74 3.16
C ASN A 214 28.86 -0.68 4.27
N ALA A 215 28.76 0.59 3.90
CA ALA A 215 28.44 1.70 4.80
C ALA A 215 27.05 2.26 4.45
N PRO A 216 25.97 1.60 4.88
CA PRO A 216 24.62 1.92 4.43
C PRO A 216 24.13 3.26 5.01
N GLN A 217 23.65 4.12 4.12
CA GLN A 217 23.05 5.42 4.41
C GLN A 217 21.66 5.46 3.79
N TYR A 218 20.68 4.80 4.41
CA TYR A 218 19.29 4.79 3.92
C TYR A 218 18.24 4.98 5.04
N VAL A 219 18.68 5.35 6.24
CA VAL A 219 17.79 5.49 7.41
C VAL A 219 16.74 6.57 7.18
N GLU A 220 17.12 7.64 6.49
CA GLU A 220 16.19 8.71 6.13
C GLU A 220 15.07 8.17 5.23
N ALA A 221 15.41 7.40 4.18
CA ALA A 221 14.43 6.71 3.34
C ALA A 221 13.53 5.77 4.15
N TYR A 222 14.10 4.98 5.07
CA TYR A 222 13.33 4.13 5.96
C TYR A 222 12.37 4.94 6.86
N ALA A 223 12.80 6.10 7.38
CA ALA A 223 11.97 6.98 8.18
C ALA A 223 10.79 7.56 7.36
N THR A 224 10.97 7.80 6.06
CA THR A 224 9.90 8.29 5.18
C THR A 224 8.68 7.38 5.17
N MET A 225 8.86 6.06 5.23
CA MET A 225 7.75 5.11 5.31
C MET A 225 6.78 5.40 6.47
N PHE A 226 7.27 5.97 7.56
CA PHE A 226 6.46 6.32 8.72
C PHE A 226 5.92 7.73 8.63
N SER A 227 6.73 8.72 8.23
CA SER A 227 6.28 10.11 8.13
C SER A 227 5.27 10.30 7.00
N GLY A 228 5.55 9.82 5.78
CA GLY A 228 4.62 9.88 4.65
C GLY A 228 3.32 9.10 4.84
N THR A 229 3.29 8.12 5.76
CA THR A 229 2.08 7.37 6.11
C THR A 229 1.43 7.79 7.43
N GLY A 230 1.89 8.87 8.07
CA GLY A 230 1.32 9.40 9.31
C GLY A 230 1.46 8.48 10.52
N LYS A 231 2.49 7.61 10.54
CA LYS A 231 2.79 6.68 11.64
C LYS A 231 4.01 7.09 12.46
N MET A 232 4.78 8.08 12.00
CA MET A 232 5.95 8.54 12.74
C MET A 232 5.55 9.01 14.14
N TYR A 233 6.32 8.62 15.15
CA TYR A 233 6.09 8.94 16.57
C TYR A 233 4.79 8.40 17.19
N HIS A 234 4.05 7.54 16.47
CA HIS A 234 2.91 6.82 17.03
C HIS A 234 3.31 5.42 17.49
N ASN A 235 2.56 4.84 18.43
CA ASN A 235 2.71 3.44 18.83
C ASN A 235 2.07 2.49 17.80
N THR A 236 2.30 2.76 16.52
CA THR A 236 1.81 1.97 15.39
C THR A 236 2.94 1.79 14.38
N GLY A 237 3.13 0.56 13.92
CA GLY A 237 4.18 0.20 12.97
C GLY A 237 3.62 -0.25 11.63
N ASN A 238 4.53 -0.55 10.71
CA ASN A 238 4.23 -1.15 9.41
C ASN A 238 4.80 -2.57 9.27
N ASP A 239 5.36 -3.15 10.35
CA ASP A 239 6.00 -4.48 10.35
C ASP A 239 7.06 -4.61 9.25
N ILE A 240 7.84 -3.55 9.07
CA ILE A 240 9.03 -3.57 8.22
C ILE A 240 10.15 -3.00 9.07
N THR A 241 11.17 -3.81 9.32
CA THR A 241 12.36 -3.41 10.05
C THR A 241 13.33 -2.68 9.12
N ARG A 242 14.31 -1.99 9.72
CA ARG A 242 15.36 -1.28 8.97
C ARG A 242 16.20 -2.20 8.06
N SER A 243 16.43 -3.45 8.45
CA SER A 243 17.17 -4.42 7.62
C SER A 243 16.32 -4.95 6.47
N GLU A 244 15.04 -5.20 6.74
CA GLU A 244 14.07 -5.67 5.74
C GLU A 244 13.82 -4.61 4.66
N PHE A 245 13.83 -3.32 5.02
CA PHE A 245 13.73 -2.22 4.07
C PHE A 245 14.72 -2.36 2.90
N ALA A 246 16.00 -2.57 3.20
CA ALA A 246 17.05 -2.73 2.19
C ALA A 246 16.99 -4.10 1.45
N SER A 247 16.11 -5.00 1.88
CA SER A 247 16.05 -6.38 1.42
C SER A 247 14.67 -6.72 0.81
N GLY A 248 14.15 -5.84 -0.04
CA GLY A 248 12.90 -6.08 -0.79
C GLY A 248 11.66 -5.37 -0.25
N TYR A 249 11.81 -4.51 0.76
CA TYR A 249 10.73 -3.65 1.28
C TYR A 249 11.08 -2.15 1.13
N ALA A 250 11.84 -1.78 0.09
CA ALA A 250 12.30 -0.40 -0.14
C ALA A 250 11.19 0.46 -0.76
N ILE A 251 10.25 0.90 0.07
CA ILE A 251 9.16 1.81 -0.30
C ILE A 251 9.48 3.21 0.24
N TYR A 252 9.38 4.23 -0.58
CA TYR A 252 9.64 5.62 -0.21
C TYR A 252 8.31 6.36 -0.10
N ALA A 253 8.09 7.07 1.01
CA ALA A 253 6.82 7.73 1.28
C ALA A 253 7.01 9.17 1.78
N PHE A 254 6.70 10.14 0.94
CA PHE A 254 6.88 11.55 1.23
C PHE A 254 5.56 12.19 1.63
N ASP A 255 5.58 12.93 2.72
CA ASP A 255 4.51 13.84 3.10
C ASP A 255 4.70 15.15 2.34
N LEU A 256 3.69 15.55 1.57
CA LEU A 256 3.71 16.77 0.77
C LEU A 256 2.81 17.86 1.39
N THR A 257 2.32 17.63 2.60
CA THR A 257 1.48 18.60 3.31
C THR A 257 2.34 19.69 3.96
N PRO A 258 1.94 20.98 3.89
CA PRO A 258 2.71 22.07 4.49
C PRO A 258 2.88 21.95 6.01
N ASP A 259 1.93 21.31 6.68
CA ASP A 259 1.92 21.09 8.13
C ASP A 259 2.67 19.82 8.56
N MET A 260 3.21 19.04 7.60
CA MET A 260 3.91 17.77 7.84
C MET A 260 3.12 16.78 8.73
N CYS A 261 1.79 16.88 8.70
CA CYS A 261 0.90 16.09 9.54
C CYS A 261 0.47 14.78 8.87
N GLY A 262 1.02 14.48 7.70
CA GLY A 262 0.92 13.20 7.04
C GLY A 262 -0.52 12.75 6.75
N ALA A 263 -0.61 11.45 6.54
CA ALA A 263 -1.77 10.74 6.04
C ALA A 263 -2.88 10.47 7.07
N HIS A 264 -2.89 11.06 8.28
CA HIS A 264 -3.80 10.64 9.37
C HIS A 264 -4.46 11.80 10.17
N ILE A 265 -5.82 11.81 10.13
CA ILE A 265 -6.88 12.47 10.94
C ILE A 265 -7.09 14.02 10.87
N PRO A 266 -8.37 14.49 10.80
CA PRO A 266 -8.74 15.90 10.94
C PRO A 266 -8.45 16.45 12.35
N HIS A 267 -7.92 17.68 12.40
CA HIS A 267 -7.53 18.47 13.58
C HIS A 267 -7.86 17.88 14.96
N ALA A 268 -6.82 17.43 15.66
CA ALA A 268 -6.72 17.71 17.08
C ALA A 268 -5.98 19.04 17.22
N ASN A 269 -6.70 20.11 17.58
CA ASN A 269 -6.12 21.40 17.95
C ASN A 269 -4.95 21.20 18.92
N ARG A 270 -3.71 21.32 18.44
CA ARG A 270 -2.55 21.54 19.30
C ARG A 270 -2.15 22.99 19.14
N THR A 271 -2.73 23.82 20.00
CA THR A 271 -2.23 25.16 20.29
C THR A 271 -0.80 25.01 20.80
N PHE A 272 0.19 25.36 19.98
CA PHE A 272 1.56 25.53 20.47
C PHE A 272 1.66 26.91 21.14
N VAL A 273 1.71 26.92 22.47
CA VAL A 273 2.09 28.13 23.22
C VAL A 273 3.61 28.22 23.17
N HIS A 274 4.13 29.19 22.40
CA HIS A 274 5.53 29.58 22.49
C HIS A 274 5.71 30.40 23.78
N LEU A 275 6.32 29.81 24.79
CA LEU A 275 6.93 30.57 25.89
C LEU A 275 8.34 30.94 25.45
N ILE A 276 8.53 32.22 25.11
CA ILE A 276 9.86 32.82 25.04
C ILE A 276 10.16 33.32 26.45
N SER A 277 11.18 32.76 27.07
CA SER A 277 11.81 33.31 28.28
C SER A 277 13.04 34.13 27.84
N PRO A 278 13.47 35.17 28.61
CA PRO A 278 14.41 36.20 28.16
C PRO A 278 15.75 35.69 27.65
#